data_AF-A0A497N0P7-F1
#
_entry.id   AF-A0A497N0P7-F1
#
_cell.length_a   1.000
_cell.length_b   1.000
_cell.length_c   1.000
_cell.angle_alpha   90.00
_cell.angle_beta   90.00
_cell.angle_gamma   90.00
#
_symmetry.space_group_name_H-M   'P 1'
#
loop_
_entity.id
_entity.type
_entity.pdbx_description
1 polymer ?
#
loop_
_entity_poly.entity_id
_entity_poly.type
_entity_poly.pdbx_seq_one_letter_code
_entity_poly.pdbx_strand_id
1 'polypeptide(L)'
;MFWDQKPTPEEEERFIRKAAEIIHKYGMDTVAIMFLDMSKPLVYIGGQLGRFFISPFLLMFSEKMSSLGEKFFTIFEKRENVEKLIKLLEDMTKEESEKAKKEKGSNVKEGCPKKRGWRRMLPL
;
A
#
# COMPACT_ATOMS: atom_id res chain seq x y z
N MET A 1 -26.01 -17.72 11.49
CA MET A 1 -24.77 -18.10 12.20
C MET A 1 -23.64 -18.01 11.19
N PHE A 2 -23.02 -16.82 11.03
CA PHE A 2 -21.99 -16.56 10.01
C PHE A 2 -20.60 -16.37 10.66
N TRP A 3 -20.46 -16.82 11.90
CA TRP A 3 -19.44 -16.37 12.88
C TRP A 3 -18.19 -17.27 12.99
N ASP A 4 -17.91 -18.14 12.01
CA ASP A 4 -16.83 -19.15 12.16
C ASP A 4 -15.99 -19.44 10.91
N GLN A 5 -16.24 -18.80 9.78
CA GLN A 5 -15.39 -19.05 8.61
C GLN A 5 -14.10 -18.25 8.71
N LYS A 6 -13.07 -18.88 9.28
CA LYS A 6 -11.68 -18.44 9.09
C LYS A 6 -11.45 -18.29 7.59
N PRO A 7 -10.99 -17.12 7.12
CA PRO A 7 -10.74 -16.90 5.70
C PRO A 7 -9.74 -17.95 5.19
N THR A 8 -10.07 -18.54 4.04
CA THR A 8 -9.15 -19.47 3.37
C THR A 8 -7.90 -18.71 2.91
N PRO A 9 -6.74 -19.37 2.76
CA PRO A 9 -5.52 -18.70 2.29
C PRO A 9 -5.70 -17.91 0.98
N GLU A 10 -6.52 -18.43 0.06
CA GLU A 10 -6.86 -17.74 -1.18
C GLU A 10 -7.71 -16.49 -0.97
N GLU A 11 -8.65 -16.52 -0.02
CA GLU A 11 -9.45 -15.35 0.33
C GLU A 11 -8.60 -14.28 1.00
N GLU A 12 -7.66 -14.67 1.86
CA GLU A 12 -6.69 -13.75 2.47
C GLU A 12 -5.88 -13.04 1.38
N GLU A 13 -5.34 -13.80 0.43
CA GLU A 13 -4.56 -13.26 -0.68
C GLU A 13 -5.38 -12.34 -1.58
N ARG A 14 -6.60 -12.75 -1.95
CA ARG A 14 -7.54 -11.90 -2.70
C ARG A 14 -7.82 -10.58 -1.98
N PHE A 15 -8.00 -10.63 -0.66
CA PHE A 15 -8.29 -9.45 0.14
C PHE A 15 -7.08 -8.51 0.23
N ILE A 16 -5.88 -9.05 0.50
CA ILE A 16 -4.63 -8.30 0.56
C ILE A 16 -4.36 -7.61 -0.78
N ARG A 17 -4.53 -8.32 -1.89
CA ARG A 17 -4.35 -7.76 -3.24
C ARG A 17 -5.32 -6.62 -3.51
N LYS A 18 -6.60 -6.79 -3.16
CA LYS A 18 -7.61 -5.74 -3.31
C LYS A 18 -7.30 -4.51 -2.44
N ALA A 19 -6.80 -4.71 -1.23
CA ALA A 19 -6.35 -3.61 -0.37
C ALA A 19 -5.17 -2.85 -1.00
N ALA A 20 -4.17 -3.58 -1.53
CA ALA A 20 -3.04 -2.98 -2.22
C ALA A 20 -3.48 -2.15 -3.44
N GLU A 21 -4.35 -2.70 -4.29
CA GLU A 21 -4.90 -2.00 -5.46
C GLU A 21 -5.64 -0.71 -5.09
N ILE A 22 -6.42 -0.73 -4.01
CA ILE A 22 -7.14 0.46 -3.53
C ILE A 22 -6.14 1.53 -3.06
N ILE A 23 -5.18 1.16 -2.23
CA ILE A 23 -4.16 2.09 -1.70
C ILE A 23 -3.36 2.71 -2.84
N HIS A 24 -2.90 1.88 -3.77
CA HIS A 24 -2.12 2.31 -4.94
C HIS A 24 -2.91 3.24 -5.85
N LYS A 25 -4.18 2.91 -6.12
CA LYS A 25 -5.08 3.76 -6.93
C LYS A 25 -5.22 5.19 -6.37
N TYR A 26 -5.14 5.37 -5.05
CA TYR A 26 -5.20 6.67 -4.41
C TYR A 26 -3.82 7.34 -4.23
N GLY A 27 -2.73 6.72 -4.71
CA GLY A 27 -1.36 7.23 -4.58
C GLY A 27 -0.88 7.28 -3.13
N MET A 28 -1.40 6.40 -2.27
CA MET A 28 -1.13 6.38 -0.83
C MET A 28 -0.04 5.38 -0.43
N ASP A 29 0.67 4.77 -1.38
CA ASP A 29 1.59 3.65 -1.15
C ASP A 29 2.64 3.98 -0.07
N THR A 30 3.32 5.12 -0.19
CA THR A 30 4.40 5.50 0.74
C THR A 30 3.89 5.71 2.16
N VAL A 31 2.77 6.42 2.32
CA VAL A 31 2.17 6.70 3.64
C VAL A 31 1.63 5.41 4.25
N ALA A 32 1.00 4.55 3.42
CA ALA A 32 0.50 3.26 3.85
C ALA A 32 1.64 2.32 4.29
N ILE A 33 2.72 2.21 3.50
CA ILE A 33 3.90 1.42 3.87
C ILE A 33 4.47 1.89 5.22
N MET A 34 4.69 3.20 5.38
CA MET A 34 5.20 3.75 6.64
C MET A 34 4.31 3.41 7.83
N PHE A 35 3.00 3.62 7.70
CA PHE A 35 2.05 3.36 8.77
C PHE A 35 1.98 1.86 9.10
N LEU A 36 1.92 1.01 8.08
CA LEU A 36 1.89 -0.44 8.24
C LEU A 36 3.18 -0.95 8.89
N ASP A 37 4.34 -0.44 8.49
CA ASP A 37 5.64 -0.78 9.08
C ASP A 37 5.72 -0.41 10.56
N MET A 38 5.27 0.79 10.93
CA MET A 38 5.15 1.23 12.32
C MET A 38 4.15 0.38 13.13
N SER A 39 3.12 -0.15 12.47
CA SER A 39 2.09 -0.98 13.12
C SER A 39 2.48 -2.45 13.27
N LYS A 40 3.52 -2.95 12.59
CA LYS A 40 4.02 -4.33 12.72
C LYS A 40 4.17 -4.83 14.16
N PRO A 41 4.77 -4.10 15.12
CA PRO A 41 4.86 -4.55 16.52
C PRO A 41 3.48 -4.65 17.21
N LEU A 42 2.52 -3.83 16.79
CA LEU A 42 1.17 -3.83 17.34
C LEU A 42 0.34 -5.01 16.86
N VAL A 43 0.62 -5.58 15.68
CA VAL A 43 -0.08 -6.75 15.14
C VAL A 43 -0.02 -7.94 16.11
N TYR A 44 1.11 -8.13 16.80
CA TYR A 44 1.28 -9.19 17.80
C TYR A 44 0.33 -9.04 19.02
N ILE A 45 -0.01 -7.80 19.38
CA ILE A 45 -0.89 -7.46 20.52
C ILE A 45 -2.31 -7.10 20.01
N GLY A 46 -2.48 -7.06 18.69
CA GLY A 46 -3.63 -6.48 17.99
C GLY A 46 -4.90 -7.30 18.14
N GLY A 47 -4.80 -8.61 18.37
CA GLY A 47 -5.97 -9.46 18.60
C GLY A 47 -6.75 -9.08 19.85
N GLN A 48 -6.05 -8.79 20.95
CA GLN A 48 -6.67 -8.40 22.22
C GLN A 48 -7.01 -6.91 22.27
N LEU A 49 -6.07 -6.05 21.83
CA LEU A 49 -6.30 -4.61 21.80
C LEU A 49 -7.36 -4.23 20.77
N GLY A 50 -7.34 -4.82 19.57
CA GLY A 50 -8.32 -4.58 18.53
C GLY A 50 -9.74 -4.90 19.01
N ARG A 51 -9.97 -6.07 19.62
CA ARG A 51 -11.30 -6.41 20.16
C ARG A 51 -11.74 -5.43 21.27
N PHE A 52 -10.84 -5.08 22.18
CA PHE A 52 -11.16 -4.18 23.30
C PHE A 52 -11.46 -2.75 22.84
N PHE A 53 -10.66 -2.20 21.92
CA PHE A 53 -10.83 -0.82 21.43
C PHE A 53 -11.96 -0.67 20.43
N ILE A 54 -12.31 -1.72 19.68
CA ILE A 54 -13.24 -1.63 18.55
C ILE A 54 -14.64 -2.09 18.94
N SER A 55 -14.77 -2.95 19.96
CA SER A 55 -16.06 -3.39 20.52
C SER A 55 -17.04 -2.24 20.82
N PRO A 56 -16.65 -1.12 21.44
CA PRO A 56 -17.56 -0.02 21.73
C PRO A 56 -18.09 0.70 20.48
N PHE A 57 -17.30 0.71 19.40
CA PHE A 57 -17.65 1.38 18.14
C PHE A 57 -18.43 0.47 17.19
N LEU A 58 -18.26 -0.86 17.27
CA LEU A 58 -19.02 -1.82 16.46
C LEU A 58 -20.53 -1.70 16.68
N LEU A 59 -20.97 -1.35 17.89
CA LEU A 59 -22.38 -1.08 18.21
C LEU A 59 -22.98 0.10 17.41
N MET A 60 -22.13 0.99 16.89
CA MET A 60 -22.52 2.18 16.13
C MET A 60 -22.50 1.94 14.61
N PHE A 61 -21.84 0.87 14.13
CA PHE A 61 -21.74 0.52 12.71
C PHE A 61 -22.83 -0.50 12.31
N SER A 62 -23.38 -0.40 11.09
CA SER A 62 -24.42 -1.33 10.61
C SER A 62 -23.91 -2.77 10.49
N GLU A 63 -24.79 -3.78 10.56
CA GLU A 63 -24.42 -5.21 10.55
C GLU A 63 -23.47 -5.61 9.39
N LYS A 64 -23.60 -4.96 8.22
CA LYS A 64 -22.69 -5.19 7.08
C LYS A 64 -21.26 -4.71 7.36
N MET A 65 -21.10 -3.55 8.00
CA MET A 65 -19.79 -3.00 8.38
C MET A 65 -19.12 -3.85 9.46
N SER A 66 -19.89 -4.41 10.41
CA SER A 66 -19.36 -5.34 11.42
C SER A 66 -18.72 -6.56 10.76
N SER A 67 -19.41 -7.19 9.81
CA SER A 67 -18.88 -8.39 9.13
C SER A 67 -17.62 -8.13 8.30
N LEU A 68 -17.49 -6.93 7.73
CA LEU A 68 -16.33 -6.55 6.92
C LEU A 68 -15.14 -6.19 7.81
N GLY A 69 -15.40 -5.50 8.92
CA GLY A 69 -14.41 -5.19 9.94
C GLY A 69 -13.84 -6.45 10.57
N GLU A 70 -14.66 -7.43 10.93
CA GLU A 70 -14.21 -8.68 11.52
C GLU A 70 -13.32 -9.51 10.59
N LYS A 71 -13.66 -9.59 9.30
CA LYS A 71 -12.80 -10.22 8.29
C LYS A 71 -11.48 -9.48 8.15
N PHE A 72 -11.52 -8.14 8.13
CA PHE A 72 -10.31 -7.33 8.11
C PHE A 72 -9.40 -7.61 9.31
N PHE A 73 -9.95 -7.61 10.53
CA PHE A 73 -9.18 -7.94 11.74
C PHE A 73 -8.59 -9.34 11.66
N THR A 74 -9.39 -10.34 11.28
CA THR A 74 -8.92 -11.73 11.22
C THR A 74 -7.77 -11.92 10.22
N ILE A 75 -7.83 -11.24 9.07
CA ILE A 75 -6.80 -11.36 8.02
C ILE A 75 -5.52 -10.60 8.42
N PHE A 76 -5.64 -9.39 8.95
CA PHE A 76 -4.50 -8.52 9.27
C PHE A 76 -3.96 -8.69 10.70
N GLU A 77 -4.59 -9.51 11.55
CA GLU A 77 -4.01 -9.99 12.81
C GLU A 77 -2.79 -10.89 12.57
N LYS A 78 -2.66 -11.49 11.37
CA LYS A 78 -1.46 -12.22 10.97
C LYS A 78 -0.39 -11.25 10.46
N ARG A 79 0.75 -11.23 11.15
CA ARG A 79 1.91 -10.41 10.76
C ARG A 79 2.34 -10.68 9.32
N GLU A 80 2.30 -11.94 8.90
CA GLU A 80 2.68 -12.38 7.56
C GLU A 80 1.82 -11.71 6.47
N ASN A 81 0.54 -11.46 6.76
CA ASN A 81 -0.38 -10.83 5.81
C ASN A 81 -0.14 -9.32 5.70
N VAL A 82 0.25 -8.66 6.80
CA VAL A 82 0.69 -7.26 6.79
C VAL A 82 2.00 -7.12 6.00
N GLU A 83 2.94 -8.05 6.19
CA GLU A 83 4.19 -8.07 5.42
C GLU A 83 3.96 -8.29 3.93
N LYS A 84 3.04 -9.19 3.54
CA LYS A 84 2.61 -9.37 2.15
C LYS A 84 2.03 -8.09 1.55
N LEU A 85 1.18 -7.37 2.30
CA LEU A 85 0.60 -6.12 1.84
C LEU A 85 1.67 -5.06 1.59
N ILE A 86 2.60 -4.88 2.54
CA ILE A 86 3.71 -3.92 2.39
C ILE A 86 4.53 -4.24 1.15
N LYS A 87 4.91 -5.51 0.98
CA LYS A 87 5.71 -5.93 -0.17
C LYS A 87 5.02 -5.66 -1.50
N LEU A 88 3.71 -5.92 -1.60
CA LEU A 88 2.94 -5.62 -2.80
C LEU A 88 2.92 -4.12 -3.13
N LEU A 89 2.78 -3.26 -2.12
CA LEU A 89 2.82 -1.81 -2.30
C LEU A 89 4.22 -1.32 -2.74
N GLU A 90 5.28 -1.89 -2.17
CA GLU A 90 6.66 -1.60 -2.56
C GLU A 90 6.92 -1.99 -4.03
N ASP A 91 6.47 -3.17 -4.44
CA ASP A 91 6.61 -3.67 -5.81
C ASP A 91 5.85 -2.77 -6.80
N MET A 92 4.59 -2.40 -6.49
CA MET A 92 3.79 -1.46 -7.30
C MET A 92 4.46 -0.09 -7.45
N THR A 93 4.95 0.47 -6.34
CA THR A 93 5.66 1.77 -6.33
C THR A 93 6.94 1.71 -7.17
N LYS A 94 7.69 0.60 -7.07
CA LYS A 94 8.91 0.41 -7.83
C LYS A 94 8.62 0.32 -9.33
N GLU A 95 7.63 -0.47 -9.73
CA GLU A 95 7.21 -0.59 -11.13
C GLU A 95 6.80 0.76 -11.74
N GLU A 96 6.02 1.57 -11.02
CA GLU A 96 5.62 2.91 -11.48
C GLU A 96 6.83 3.83 -11.67
N SER A 97 7.78 3.80 -10.72
CA SER A 97 9.02 4.58 -10.80
C SER A 97 9.90 4.16 -11.98
N GLU A 98 9.94 2.87 -12.32
CA GLU A 98 10.69 2.34 -13.46
C GLU A 98 10.02 2.70 -14.79
N LYS A 99 8.68 2.64 -14.88
CA LYS A 99 7.91 3.10 -16.05
C LYS A 99 8.15 4.59 -16.30
N ALA A 100 8.06 5.43 -15.27
CA ALA A 100 8.32 6.86 -15.37
C ALA A 100 9.76 7.20 -15.82
N LYS A 101 10.77 6.40 -15.41
CA LYS A 101 12.17 6.57 -15.85
C LYS A 101 12.36 6.18 -17.32
N LYS A 102 11.70 5.11 -17.78
CA LYS A 102 11.78 4.66 -19.18
C LYS A 102 11.16 5.68 -20.14
N GLU A 103 10.02 6.28 -19.76
CA GLU A 103 9.36 7.33 -20.55
C GLU A 103 10.15 8.65 -20.64
N LYS A 104 10.81 9.05 -19.55
CA LYS A 104 11.70 10.23 -19.55
C LYS A 104 12.97 9.98 -20.37
N GLY A 105 13.52 8.77 -20.34
CA GLY A 105 14.73 8.39 -21.08
C GLY A 105 14.53 8.32 -22.61
N SER A 106 13.33 8.00 -23.08
CA SER A 106 12.98 8.03 -24.52
C SER A 106 12.76 9.46 -25.03
N ASN A 107 12.11 10.33 -24.25
CA ASN A 107 11.87 11.74 -24.64
C ASN A 107 13.18 12.56 -24.70
N VAL A 108 14.15 12.31 -23.82
CA VAL A 108 15.46 13.02 -23.83
C VAL A 108 16.30 12.71 -25.08
N LYS A 109 16.07 11.60 -25.79
CA LYS A 109 16.83 11.26 -27.00
C LYS A 109 16.39 12.03 -28.25
N GLU A 110 15.20 12.61 -28.27
CA GLU A 110 14.70 13.39 -29.43
C GLU A 110 14.98 14.90 -29.32
N GLY A 111 15.42 15.40 -28.16
CA GLY A 111 15.57 16.83 -27.89
C GLY A 111 16.95 17.26 -27.42
N CYS A 112 18.02 17.03 -28.20
CA CYS A 112 19.32 17.67 -27.94
C CYS A 112 19.61 18.77 -28.97
N PRO A 113 19.28 20.05 -28.69
CA PRO A 113 19.85 21.16 -29.45
C PRO A 113 21.33 21.30 -29.07
N LYS A 114 22.22 21.15 -30.06
CA LYS A 114 23.68 21.36 -29.93
C LYS A 114 23.95 22.68 -29.19
N LYS A 115 24.44 22.61 -27.95
CA LYS A 115 24.85 23.80 -27.18
C LYS A 115 26.02 24.48 -27.90
N ARG A 116 25.75 25.59 -28.60
CA ARG A 116 26.79 26.47 -29.16
C ARG A 116 27.50 27.16 -28.00
N GLY A 117 28.79 26.86 -27.85
CA GLY A 117 29.60 27.25 -26.71
C GLY A 117 29.71 28.76 -26.52
N TRP A 118 29.70 29.17 -25.25
CA TRP A 118 29.80 30.55 -24.77
C TRP A 118 31.16 31.23 -25.03
N ARG A 119 32.07 30.58 -25.77
CA ARG A 119 33.40 31.10 -26.16
C ARG A 119 33.37 32.17 -27.26
N ARG A 120 32.26 32.89 -27.40
CA ARG A 120 32.13 34.04 -28.32
C ARG A 120 31.84 35.36 -27.60
N MET A 121 31.76 35.36 -26.26
CA MET A 121 31.38 36.53 -25.47
C MET A 121 32.55 37.16 -24.69
N LEU A 122 33.80 36.77 -24.94
CA LEU A 122 34.96 37.40 -24.31
C LEU A 122 35.70 38.25 -25.34
N PRO A 123 35.70 39.59 -25.23
CA PRO A 123 36.64 40.43 -25.93
C PRO A 123 38.04 40.24 -25.28
N LEU A 124 39.04 39.99 -26.13
CA LEU A 124 40.47 40.01 -25.79
C LEU A 124 40.92 41.43 -25.46
#